data_AF-A0A534K1I2-F1
#
_entry.id   AF-A0A534K1I2-F1
#
_cell.length_a   1.000
_cell.length_b   1.000
_cell.length_c   1.000
_cell.angle_alpha   90.00
_cell.angle_beta   90.00
_cell.angle_gamma   90.00
#
_symmetry.space_group_name_H-M   'P 1'
#
loop_
_entity.id
_entity.type
_entity.pdbx_description
1 polymer ?
#
loop_
_entity_poly.entity_id
_entity_poly.type
_entity_poly.pdbx_seq_one_letter_code
_entity_poly.pdbx_strand_id
1 'polypeptide(L)'
;MPETAILPRLVVRGNVALSWEGPVPWNAVLDAVDRSLQEFGRALVWDLGGIERNRPNLELVRHFEGDSLWVDAGIRVAESVIDVLVAGAERVVVGTKTLRDLAEIEEARELTENVVPLLDFVDGKPWGAASVIALPPSDLLREWRARGTDTALLFDEKGAGAIPGGAGAIVDIWEAVPRKT
;
A
#
# COMPACT_ATOMS: atom_id res chain seq x y z
N MET A 1 -11.08 23.59 -0.07
CA MET A 1 -10.02 22.68 0.41
C MET A 1 -10.48 21.29 0.01
N PRO A 2 -9.71 20.50 -0.76
CA PRO A 2 -10.06 19.09 -0.93
C PRO A 2 -10.14 18.46 0.47
N GLU A 3 -11.17 17.66 0.71
CA GLU A 3 -11.34 16.94 1.97
C GLU A 3 -10.17 15.97 2.12
N THR A 4 -9.40 16.10 3.20
CA THR A 4 -8.32 15.16 3.50
C THR A 4 -8.93 13.82 3.83
N ALA A 5 -8.73 12.83 2.96
CA ALA A 5 -9.26 11.50 3.16
C ALA A 5 -8.21 10.64 3.88
N ILE A 6 -8.58 10.08 5.04
CA ILE A 6 -7.71 9.21 5.84
C ILE A 6 -7.72 7.80 5.26
N LEU A 7 -6.56 7.16 5.17
CA LEU A 7 -6.44 5.73 4.88
C LEU A 7 -5.76 5.04 6.08
N PRO A 8 -6.54 4.38 6.95
CA PRO A 8 -5.99 3.61 8.05
C PRO A 8 -5.08 2.51 7.52
N ARG A 9 -3.84 2.46 8.01
CA ARG A 9 -2.86 1.44 7.68
C ARG A 9 -2.66 0.49 8.84
N LEU A 10 -2.72 -0.81 8.55
CA LEU A 10 -2.32 -1.88 9.44
C LEU A 10 -1.10 -2.59 8.88
N VAL A 11 -0.05 -2.71 9.70
CA VAL A 11 1.19 -3.42 9.32
C VAL A 11 1.14 -4.82 9.90
N VAL A 12 1.17 -5.83 9.02
CA VAL A 12 1.01 -7.24 9.41
C VAL A 12 2.20 -8.09 9.00
N ARG A 13 2.42 -9.21 9.70
CA ARG A 13 3.36 -10.25 9.30
C ARG A 13 2.76 -11.61 9.62
N GLY A 14 2.22 -12.30 8.61
CA GLY A 14 1.41 -13.49 8.86
C GLY A 14 0.16 -13.13 9.67
N ASN A 15 -0.17 -13.93 10.69
CA ASN A 15 -1.39 -13.75 11.48
C ASN A 15 -1.22 -12.81 12.69
N VAL A 16 -0.25 -11.89 12.64
CA VAL A 16 -0.03 -10.88 13.69
C VAL A 16 0.15 -9.50 13.08
N ALA A 17 -0.38 -8.47 13.74
CA ALA A 17 -0.01 -7.08 13.44
C ALA A 17 1.14 -6.65 14.35
N LEU A 18 1.95 -5.71 13.86
CA LEU A 18 3.01 -5.09 14.63
C LEU A 18 2.49 -3.78 15.20
N SER A 19 2.57 -3.62 16.52
CA SER A 19 2.38 -2.34 17.18
C SER A 19 3.64 -1.94 17.96
N TRP A 20 3.71 -0.67 18.33
CA TRP A 20 4.72 -0.13 19.25
C TRP A 20 4.69 -0.82 20.62
N GLU A 21 3.57 -1.46 20.99
CA GLU A 21 3.37 -2.20 22.25
C GLU A 21 3.63 -3.72 22.11
N GLY A 22 4.07 -4.16 20.93
CA GLY A 22 4.42 -5.54 20.60
C GLY A 22 3.47 -6.19 19.60
N PRO A 23 3.54 -7.53 19.43
CA PRO A 23 2.68 -8.23 18.49
C PRO A 23 1.22 -8.21 18.96
N VAL A 24 0.31 -7.97 18.02
CA VAL A 24 -1.14 -8.01 18.20
C VAL A 24 -1.64 -9.35 17.64
N PRO A 25 -2.45 -10.11 18.41
CA PRO A 25 -2.97 -11.40 17.97
C PRO A 25 -4.00 -11.26 16.84
N TRP A 26 -4.14 -12.32 16.06
CA TRP A 26 -4.95 -12.36 14.85
C TRP A 26 -6.36 -11.78 14.97
N ASN A 27 -7.12 -12.20 15.98
CA ASN A 27 -8.48 -11.71 16.20
C ASN A 27 -8.52 -10.18 16.38
N ALA A 28 -7.57 -9.62 17.13
CA ALA A 28 -7.48 -8.17 17.32
C ALA A 28 -6.99 -7.44 16.06
N VAL A 29 -6.29 -8.13 15.15
CA VAL A 29 -5.99 -7.60 13.80
C VAL A 29 -7.29 -7.48 13.00
N LEU A 30 -8.08 -8.55 12.96
CA LEU A 30 -9.37 -8.56 12.25
C LEU A 30 -10.29 -7.46 12.76
N ASP A 31 -10.47 -7.37 14.09
CA ASP A 31 -11.27 -6.31 14.72
C ASP A 31 -10.78 -4.90 14.35
N ALA A 32 -9.48 -4.70 14.19
CA ALA A 32 -8.91 -3.40 13.82
C ALA A 32 -9.12 -3.07 12.35
N VAL A 33 -9.05 -4.05 11.44
CA VAL A 33 -9.42 -3.86 10.03
C VAL A 33 -10.91 -3.55 9.92
N ASP A 34 -11.77 -4.32 10.58
CA ASP A 34 -13.22 -4.10 10.60
C ASP A 34 -13.59 -2.69 11.07
N ARG A 35 -13.03 -2.24 12.20
CA ARG A 35 -13.25 -0.87 12.68
C ARG A 35 -12.77 0.17 11.66
N SER A 36 -11.63 -0.07 11.02
CA SER A 36 -11.09 0.84 10.01
C SER A 36 -12.03 0.96 8.80
N LEU A 37 -12.56 -0.18 8.33
CA LEU A 37 -13.54 -0.23 7.24
C LEU A 37 -14.84 0.47 7.63
N GLN A 38 -15.35 0.25 8.85
CA GLN A 38 -16.59 0.87 9.34
C GLN A 38 -16.47 2.38 9.55
N GLU A 39 -15.34 2.85 10.10
CA GLU A 39 -15.15 4.27 10.46
C GLU A 39 -14.69 5.11 9.26
N PHE A 40 -13.85 4.56 8.37
CA PHE A 40 -13.19 5.31 7.30
C PHE A 40 -13.61 4.85 5.89
N GLY A 41 -14.40 3.78 5.78
CA GLY A 41 -14.89 3.24 4.51
C GLY A 41 -13.84 2.48 3.69
N ARG A 42 -12.59 2.39 4.17
CA ARG A 42 -11.49 1.65 3.53
C ARG A 42 -10.35 1.43 4.51
N ALA A 43 -9.50 0.44 4.24
CA ALA A 43 -8.30 0.17 5.02
C ALA A 43 -7.15 -0.31 4.12
N LEU A 44 -5.90 -0.02 4.53
CA LEU A 44 -4.69 -0.52 3.91
C LEU A 44 -4.03 -1.58 4.79
N VAL A 45 -3.85 -2.78 4.26
CA VAL A 45 -2.99 -3.81 4.85
C VAL A 45 -1.63 -3.76 4.19
N TRP A 46 -0.62 -3.53 5.01
CA TRP A 46 0.78 -3.51 4.61
C TRP A 46 1.43 -4.80 5.10
N ASP A 47 1.60 -5.76 4.20
CA ASP A 47 2.01 -7.13 4.55
C ASP A 47 3.52 -7.32 4.45
N LEU A 48 4.18 -7.27 5.61
CA LEU A 48 5.62 -7.49 5.72
C LEU A 48 6.04 -8.92 5.37
N GLY A 49 5.15 -9.92 5.49
CA GLY A 49 5.43 -11.27 5.01
C GLY A 49 5.64 -11.29 3.50
N GLY A 50 4.76 -10.59 2.76
CA GLY A 50 4.89 -10.36 1.32
C GLY A 50 6.09 -9.49 0.96
N ILE A 51 6.20 -8.33 1.62
CA ILE A 51 7.22 -7.31 1.31
C ILE A 51 8.63 -7.80 1.63
N GLU A 52 8.86 -8.40 2.79
CA GLU A 52 10.22 -8.80 3.20
C GLU A 52 10.60 -10.20 2.71
N ARG A 53 9.61 -11.11 2.57
CA ARG A 53 9.87 -12.56 2.39
C ARG A 53 9.18 -13.18 1.18
N ASN A 54 8.45 -12.39 0.38
CA ASN A 54 7.65 -12.90 -0.73
C ASN A 54 6.68 -14.02 -0.30
N ARG A 55 6.06 -13.85 0.88
CA ARG A 55 5.06 -14.77 1.45
C ARG A 55 3.86 -13.98 1.97
N PRO A 56 3.04 -13.42 1.09
CA PRO A 56 1.86 -12.66 1.51
C PRO A 56 0.83 -13.55 2.21
N ASN A 57 0.15 -12.98 3.19
CA ASN A 57 -0.94 -13.58 3.94
C ASN A 57 -2.28 -13.38 3.22
N LEU A 58 -2.52 -14.20 2.19
CA LEU A 58 -3.79 -14.17 1.45
C LEU A 58 -4.98 -14.67 2.29
N GLU A 59 -4.75 -15.33 3.44
CA GLU A 59 -5.83 -15.68 4.37
C GLU A 59 -6.47 -14.43 4.98
N LEU A 60 -5.66 -13.40 5.31
CA LEU A 60 -6.17 -12.10 5.75
C LEU A 60 -7.07 -11.50 4.67
N VAL A 61 -6.56 -11.44 3.45
CA VAL A 61 -7.24 -10.78 2.34
C VAL A 61 -8.59 -11.42 2.07
N ARG A 62 -8.65 -12.77 2.07
CA ARG A 62 -9.90 -13.53 1.89
C ARG A 62 -10.93 -13.32 2.99
N HIS A 63 -10.50 -12.97 4.20
CA HIS A 63 -11.42 -12.69 5.29
C HIS A 63 -12.30 -11.46 5.01
N PHE A 64 -11.76 -10.49 4.26
CA PHE A 64 -12.40 -9.23 3.90
C PHE A 64 -12.76 -9.16 2.42
N GLU A 65 -13.02 -10.33 1.79
CA GLU A 65 -13.46 -10.38 0.40
C GLU A 65 -14.77 -9.60 0.21
N GLY A 66 -14.74 -8.61 -0.70
CA GLY A 66 -15.88 -7.74 -0.98
C GLY A 66 -15.88 -6.42 -0.21
N ASP A 67 -14.96 -6.24 0.75
CA ASP A 67 -14.74 -4.96 1.43
C ASP A 67 -13.75 -4.06 0.67
N SER A 68 -13.73 -2.77 1.01
CA SER A 68 -12.78 -1.78 0.49
C SER A 68 -11.38 -1.91 1.11
N LEU A 69 -10.81 -3.12 1.01
CA LEU A 69 -9.49 -3.46 1.49
C LEU A 69 -8.43 -3.25 0.41
N TRP A 70 -7.45 -2.39 0.70
CA TRP A 70 -6.27 -2.17 -0.13
C TRP A 70 -5.10 -2.96 0.45
N VAL A 71 -4.25 -3.55 -0.39
CA VAL A 71 -3.19 -4.46 0.09
C VAL A 71 -1.86 -4.20 -0.61
N ASP A 72 -0.81 -3.89 0.16
CA ASP A 72 0.58 -4.02 -0.28
C ASP A 72 1.11 -5.38 0.15
N ALA A 73 1.15 -6.31 -0.81
CA ALA A 73 1.65 -7.68 -0.63
C ALA A 73 3.12 -7.84 -1.08
N GLY A 74 3.83 -6.75 -1.39
CA GLY A 74 5.20 -6.80 -1.88
C GLY A 74 5.32 -7.29 -3.31
N ILE A 75 4.53 -6.72 -4.22
CA ILE A 75 4.53 -7.08 -5.64
C ILE A 75 5.93 -6.86 -6.25
N ARG A 76 6.41 -7.88 -6.96
CA ARG A 76 7.73 -7.92 -7.62
C ARG A 76 7.63 -8.14 -9.13
N VAL A 77 6.54 -8.78 -9.54
CA VAL A 77 6.21 -9.11 -10.92
C VAL A 77 4.75 -8.72 -11.15
N ALA A 78 4.44 -8.16 -12.31
CA ALA A 78 3.12 -7.62 -12.64
C ALA A 78 1.98 -8.63 -12.40
N GLU A 79 2.16 -9.90 -12.79
CA GLU A 79 1.11 -10.91 -12.72
C GLU A 79 0.68 -11.24 -11.30
N SER A 80 1.55 -11.03 -10.30
CA SER A 80 1.23 -11.28 -8.89
C SER A 80 0.14 -10.36 -8.33
N VAL A 81 -0.21 -9.27 -9.01
CA VAL A 81 -1.37 -8.44 -8.59
C VAL A 81 -2.68 -9.22 -8.69
N ILE A 82 -2.78 -10.14 -9.66
CA ILE A 82 -4.00 -10.93 -9.88
C ILE A 82 -4.26 -11.85 -8.69
N ASP A 83 -3.23 -12.47 -8.12
CA ASP A 83 -3.38 -13.36 -6.95
C ASP A 83 -3.96 -12.62 -5.74
N VAL A 84 -3.58 -11.36 -5.54
CA VAL A 84 -4.04 -10.52 -4.43
C VAL A 84 -5.48 -10.06 -4.66
N LEU A 85 -5.83 -9.70 -5.89
CA LEU A 85 -7.21 -9.36 -6.27
C LEU A 85 -8.15 -10.57 -6.15
N VAL A 86 -7.72 -11.74 -6.65
CA VAL A 86 -8.47 -13.00 -6.53
C VAL A 86 -8.62 -13.43 -5.07
N ALA A 87 -7.68 -13.05 -4.21
CA ALA A 87 -7.80 -13.27 -2.77
C ALA A 87 -8.82 -12.34 -2.09
N GLY A 88 -9.36 -11.32 -2.78
CA GLY A 88 -10.45 -10.47 -2.27
C GLY A 88 -10.10 -9.01 -2.05
N ALA A 89 -8.88 -8.56 -2.38
CA ALA A 89 -8.52 -7.15 -2.26
C ALA A 89 -9.30 -6.29 -3.28
N GLU A 90 -9.81 -5.14 -2.85
CA GLU A 90 -10.41 -4.15 -3.77
C GLU A 90 -9.33 -3.53 -4.65
N ARG A 91 -8.20 -3.13 -4.05
CA ARG A 91 -7.05 -2.57 -4.76
C ARG A 91 -5.74 -3.17 -4.29
N VAL A 92 -4.80 -3.36 -5.22
CA VAL A 92 -3.43 -3.77 -4.91
C VAL A 92 -2.54 -2.55 -4.88
N VAL A 93 -1.89 -2.32 -3.75
CA VAL A 93 -0.88 -1.28 -3.61
C VAL A 93 0.47 -1.84 -4.07
N VAL A 94 1.08 -1.18 -5.04
CA VAL A 94 2.36 -1.59 -5.62
C VAL A 94 3.43 -0.58 -5.22
N GLY A 95 4.19 -0.92 -4.19
CA GLY A 95 5.28 -0.09 -3.67
C GLY A 95 6.55 -0.17 -4.51
N THR A 96 7.19 0.97 -4.77
CA THR A 96 8.47 1.01 -5.49
C THR A 96 9.60 0.25 -4.76
N LYS A 97 9.49 0.05 -3.45
CA LYS A 97 10.46 -0.69 -2.63
C LYS A 97 10.64 -2.16 -3.00
N THR A 98 9.64 -2.81 -3.59
CA THR A 98 9.71 -4.24 -3.96
C THR A 98 9.84 -4.51 -5.45
N LEU A 99 9.64 -3.51 -6.30
CA LEU A 99 9.71 -3.67 -7.75
C LEU A 99 11.11 -4.04 -8.22
N ARG A 100 11.16 -4.88 -9.26
CA ARG A 100 12.39 -5.18 -9.99
C ARG A 100 12.73 -4.10 -11.01
N ASP A 101 11.70 -3.52 -11.62
CA ASP A 101 11.78 -2.43 -12.57
C ASP A 101 10.50 -1.59 -12.51
N LEU A 102 10.57 -0.31 -12.92
CA LEU A 102 9.41 0.57 -13.00
C LEU A 102 8.37 0.06 -14.01
N ALA A 103 8.78 -0.63 -15.08
CA ALA A 103 7.88 -1.21 -16.08
C ALA A 103 6.84 -2.16 -15.46
N GLU A 104 7.17 -2.83 -14.36
CA GLU A 104 6.28 -3.78 -13.67
C GLU A 104 4.99 -3.12 -13.15
N ILE A 105 5.03 -1.84 -12.74
CA ILE A 105 3.80 -1.10 -12.38
C ILE A 105 2.93 -0.92 -13.61
N GLU A 106 3.53 -0.60 -14.75
CA GLU A 106 2.80 -0.33 -15.98
C GLU A 106 2.19 -1.61 -16.53
N GLU A 107 2.94 -2.71 -16.55
CA GLU A 107 2.45 -4.04 -16.89
C GLU A 107 1.32 -4.48 -15.96
N ALA A 108 1.43 -4.25 -14.65
CA ALA A 108 0.36 -4.56 -13.69
C ALA A 108 -0.94 -3.78 -14.00
N ARG A 109 -0.80 -2.53 -14.45
CA ARG A 109 -1.94 -1.65 -14.81
C ARG A 109 -2.57 -2.02 -16.15
N GLU A 110 -1.82 -2.65 -17.05
CA GLU A 110 -2.38 -3.24 -18.28
C GLU A 110 -3.24 -4.48 -17.97
N LEU A 111 -2.94 -5.19 -16.87
CA LEU A 111 -3.73 -6.34 -16.43
C LEU A 111 -5.03 -5.94 -15.70
N THR A 112 -5.02 -4.81 -14.99
CA THR A 112 -6.16 -4.37 -14.17
C THR A 112 -6.11 -2.88 -13.81
N GLU A 113 -7.27 -2.25 -13.69
CA GLU A 113 -7.41 -0.87 -13.21
C GLU A 113 -7.28 -0.73 -11.68
N ASN A 114 -7.32 -1.85 -10.93
CA ASN A 114 -7.32 -1.86 -9.46
C ASN A 114 -5.92 -1.79 -8.84
N VAL A 115 -4.97 -1.15 -9.53
CA VAL A 115 -3.60 -0.94 -9.04
C VAL A 115 -3.45 0.48 -8.50
N VAL A 116 -2.92 0.60 -7.29
CA VAL A 116 -2.54 1.89 -6.69
C VAL A 116 -1.01 1.92 -6.54
N PRO A 117 -0.31 2.77 -7.31
CA PRO A 117 1.13 2.89 -7.14
C PRO A 117 1.46 3.58 -5.81
N LEU A 118 2.49 3.09 -5.13
CA LEU A 118 3.04 3.65 -3.90
C LEU A 118 4.49 4.03 -4.14
N LEU A 119 4.80 5.33 -4.04
CA LEU A 119 6.17 5.83 -4.10
C LEU A 119 6.78 5.82 -2.70
N ASP A 120 7.72 4.89 -2.49
CA ASP A 120 8.43 4.74 -1.24
C ASP A 120 9.66 5.67 -1.21
N PHE A 121 9.92 6.26 -0.05
CA PHE A 121 11.07 7.13 0.23
C PHE A 121 11.80 6.66 1.48
N VAL A 122 13.09 6.96 1.53
CA VAL A 122 13.91 6.91 2.73
C VAL A 122 14.68 8.22 2.83
N ASP A 123 14.43 9.00 3.88
CA ASP A 123 15.13 10.28 4.11
C ASP A 123 14.92 11.26 2.93
N GLY A 124 13.67 11.38 2.49
CA GLY A 124 13.26 12.22 1.35
C GLY A 124 13.75 11.78 -0.03
N LYS A 125 14.41 10.63 -0.15
CA LYS A 125 14.92 10.09 -1.43
C LYS A 125 14.10 8.88 -1.87
N PRO A 126 13.78 8.75 -3.18
CA PRO A 126 13.06 7.58 -3.68
C PRO A 126 13.77 6.27 -3.35
N TRP A 127 12.99 5.27 -2.99
CA TRP A 127 13.44 3.92 -2.70
C TRP A 127 12.82 2.93 -3.68
N GLY A 128 13.67 2.19 -4.39
CA GLY A 128 13.25 1.18 -5.35
C GLY A 128 14.37 0.78 -6.31
N ALA A 129 13.98 0.16 -7.42
CA ALA A 129 14.88 -0.24 -8.51
C ALA A 129 15.60 0.96 -9.16
N ALA A 130 16.67 0.67 -9.92
CA ALA A 130 17.46 1.67 -10.63
C ALA A 130 16.60 2.57 -11.54
N SER A 131 15.60 2.00 -12.20
CA SER A 131 14.65 2.72 -13.06
C SER A 131 13.73 3.68 -12.30
N VAL A 132 13.43 3.41 -11.03
CA VAL A 132 12.67 4.32 -10.15
C VAL A 132 13.56 5.48 -9.72
N ILE A 133 14.75 5.20 -9.18
CA ILE A 133 15.64 6.24 -8.61
C ILE A 133 16.25 7.16 -9.68
N ALA A 134 16.25 6.74 -10.94
CA ALA A 134 16.76 7.51 -12.07
C ALA A 134 15.84 8.69 -12.45
N LEU A 135 14.59 8.69 -11.99
CA LEU A 135 13.58 9.68 -12.35
C LEU A 135 13.25 10.60 -11.16
N PRO A 136 13.01 11.90 -11.40
CA PRO A 136 12.44 12.77 -10.39
C PRO A 136 11.05 12.25 -9.94
N PRO A 137 10.72 12.26 -8.63
CA PRO A 137 9.41 11.86 -8.12
C PRO A 137 8.22 12.53 -8.81
N SER A 138 8.34 13.82 -9.12
CA SER A 138 7.31 14.58 -9.83
C SER A 138 7.02 14.05 -11.23
N ASP A 139 8.04 13.49 -11.89
CA ASP A 139 7.92 12.97 -13.24
C ASP A 139 7.24 11.60 -13.20
N LEU A 140 7.57 10.75 -12.22
CA LEU A 140 6.85 9.49 -11.96
C LEU A 140 5.35 9.74 -11.70
N LEU A 141 5.02 10.67 -10.80
CA LEU A 141 3.63 11.01 -10.49
C LEU A 141 2.89 11.58 -11.71
N ARG A 142 3.57 12.39 -12.52
CA ARG A 142 2.99 12.94 -13.75
C ARG A 142 2.74 11.84 -14.78
N GLU A 143 3.68 10.90 -14.90
CA GLU A 143 3.55 9.75 -15.80
C GLU A 143 2.37 8.86 -15.40
N TRP A 144 2.28 8.45 -14.12
CA TRP A 144 1.14 7.67 -13.64
C TRP A 144 -0.19 8.39 -13.88
N ARG A 145 -0.26 9.69 -13.59
CA ARG A 145 -1.45 10.48 -13.88
C ARG A 145 -1.79 10.54 -15.36
N ALA A 146 -0.80 10.78 -16.23
CA ALA A 146 -1.02 10.85 -17.68
C ALA A 146 -1.56 9.53 -18.25
N ARG A 147 -1.27 8.42 -17.56
CA ARG A 147 -1.74 7.09 -17.90
C ARG A 147 -3.03 6.68 -17.19
N GLY A 148 -3.70 7.59 -16.49
CA GLY A 148 -5.02 7.35 -15.89
C GLY A 148 -5.03 6.95 -14.43
N THR A 149 -3.89 6.95 -13.73
CA THR A 149 -3.88 6.79 -12.27
C THR A 149 -4.55 8.00 -11.61
N ASP A 150 -5.64 7.76 -10.88
CA ASP A 150 -6.36 8.78 -10.10
C ASP A 150 -5.74 9.01 -8.71
N THR A 151 -5.13 7.95 -8.16
CA THR A 151 -4.63 7.89 -6.79
C THR A 151 -3.24 7.26 -6.76
N ALA A 152 -2.30 7.93 -6.10
CA ALA A 152 -1.00 7.39 -5.76
C ALA A 152 -0.74 7.61 -4.28
N LEU A 153 -0.07 6.65 -3.63
CA LEU A 153 0.37 6.78 -2.26
C LEU A 153 1.83 7.25 -2.21
N LEU A 154 2.18 8.01 -1.17
CA LEU A 154 3.55 8.42 -0.89
C LEU A 154 3.87 8.05 0.54
N PHE A 155 5.00 7.38 0.76
CA PHE A 155 5.42 6.96 2.10
C PHE A 155 6.92 7.19 2.30
N ASP A 156 7.30 7.89 3.36
CA ASP A 156 8.71 8.03 3.78
C ASP A 156 8.93 7.27 5.09
N GLU A 157 9.81 6.28 5.06
CA GLU A 157 10.09 5.39 6.20
C GLU A 157 10.58 6.16 7.44
N LYS A 158 11.28 7.28 7.27
CA LYS A 158 11.89 8.03 8.39
C LYS A 158 11.10 9.24 8.85
N GLY A 159 10.00 9.56 8.17
CA GLY A 159 9.14 10.70 8.49
C GLY A 159 9.82 12.06 8.24
N ALA A 160 9.10 12.95 7.56
CA ALA A 160 9.43 14.35 7.29
C ALA A 160 10.44 14.67 6.17
N GLY A 161 10.56 13.84 5.13
CA GLY A 161 10.90 14.35 3.81
C GLY A 161 9.72 15.18 3.27
N ALA A 162 9.97 16.40 2.78
CA ALA A 162 8.93 17.21 2.15
C ALA A 162 8.34 16.44 0.94
N ILE A 163 7.16 15.85 1.13
CA ILE A 163 6.42 15.16 0.06
C ILE A 163 6.23 16.18 -1.08
N PRO A 164 6.72 15.91 -2.31
CA PRO A 164 6.64 16.87 -3.39
C PRO A 164 5.19 17.27 -3.65
N GLY A 165 4.89 18.57 -3.49
CA GLY A 165 3.56 19.12 -3.76
C GLY A 165 3.19 18.94 -5.23
N GLY A 166 2.35 17.96 -5.52
CA GLY A 166 1.78 17.68 -6.83
C GLY A 166 0.25 17.59 -6.76
N ALA A 167 -0.41 17.86 -7.89
CA ALA A 167 -1.87 17.98 -7.99
C ALA A 167 -2.67 16.67 -7.88
N GLY A 168 -2.20 15.67 -7.12
CA GLY A 168 -2.93 14.43 -6.82
C GLY A 168 -3.68 14.53 -5.49
N ALA A 169 -4.63 13.62 -5.24
CA ALA A 169 -5.20 13.47 -3.91
C ALA A 169 -4.10 12.97 -2.96
N ILE A 170 -3.65 13.81 -2.03
CA ILE A 170 -2.78 13.38 -0.93
C ILE A 170 -3.68 12.61 0.02
N VAL A 171 -3.47 11.29 0.08
CA VAL A 171 -4.06 10.44 1.11
C VAL A 171 -3.10 10.43 2.28
N ASP A 172 -3.54 10.95 3.43
CA ASP A 172 -2.76 10.85 4.64
C ASP A 172 -2.85 9.41 5.16
N ILE A 173 -1.69 8.75 5.30
CA ILE A 173 -1.60 7.38 5.78
C ILE A 173 -1.52 7.46 7.30
N TRP A 174 -2.61 7.11 7.96
CA TRP A 174 -2.65 7.07 9.42
C TRP A 174 -2.44 5.64 9.90
N GLU A 175 -1.51 5.44 10.83
CA GLU A 175 -1.29 4.12 11.40
C GLU A 175 -2.39 3.77 12.41
N ALA A 176 -3.27 2.84 12.03
CA ALA A 176 -4.26 2.28 12.93
C ALA A 176 -3.58 1.22 13.80
N VAL A 177 -3.20 1.61 15.01
CA VAL A 177 -2.53 0.73 15.97
C VAL A 177 -3.60 0.00 16.81
N PRO A 178 -3.74 -1.33 16.70
CA PRO A 178 -4.60 -2.08 17.61
C PRO A 178 -4.02 -2.04 19.02
N ARG A 179 -4.83 -1.65 20.01
CA ARG A 179 -4.44 -1.66 21.43
C ARG A 179 -4.68 -3.05 22.03
N LYS A 180 -3.78 -3.50 22.91
CA LYS A 180 -4.05 -4.68 23.75
C LYS A 180 -5.22 -4.36 24.68
N THR A 181 -6.31 -5.14 24.57
CA THR A 181 -7.39 -5.17 25.55
C THR A 181 -6.97 -5.86 26.83
#